data_AF-A0A9W9Z6I3-F1
#
_entry.id   AF-A0A9W9Z6I3-F1
#
_cell.length_a   1.000
_cell.length_b   1.000
_cell.length_c   1.000
_cell.angle_alpha   90.00
_cell.angle_beta   90.00
_cell.angle_gamma   90.00
#
_symmetry.space_group_name_H-M   'P 1'
#
loop_
_entity.id
_entity.type
_entity.pdbx_description
1 polymer ?
#
loop_
_entity_poly.entity_id
_entity_poly.type
_entity_poly.pdbx_seq_one_letter_code
_entity_poly.pdbx_strand_id
1 'polypeptide(L)'
;MVKVLHDMIRPSLVTFRRGDTISNHDVVNCSDSRALINHCYWPIVSDFINILSHKTIAKMFMQNPDLIKQWMKFVEYLTGMNVNSRKLLTHVEFEPKSYYTAFPVELEAASSPLWSFINACTVLKNVQCVQNMISGCVEALERWYKKVDSKPQRGEVTFHLPLHRHLAAFISLAVSQFDIPLEQVVPSNDLLRSICEDLFHIQAAICEIRAGRWVRNGSQIRSQVRLYVECHFCNSMQDLDIFLLQVCAMFLDPDVFITTMIESFGLLHWFKFGLPVVSSPPSFDVSTEVSMVEGMLMLLITLLSSRLHLGLSEQEILRQEMVAQLCMGDKTHNKPGQSHNSQEFEGTLSELADYRGPSLRVDQCSKASMFPKILCGRMNLILFMCY
;
A
#
# COMPACT_ATOMS: atom_id res chain seq x y z
N MET A 1 -22.53 -5.82 13.48
CA MET A 1 -21.91 -5.83 12.14
C MET A 1 -20.53 -6.48 12.16
N VAL A 2 -19.56 -5.95 12.91
CA VAL A 2 -18.21 -6.55 13.00
C VAL A 2 -18.24 -8.05 13.31
N LYS A 3 -19.02 -8.49 14.32
CA LYS A 3 -19.20 -9.93 14.61
C LYS A 3 -19.70 -10.75 13.41
N VAL A 4 -20.60 -10.20 12.59
CA VAL A 4 -21.12 -10.87 11.39
C VAL A 4 -20.03 -11.00 10.34
N LEU A 5 -19.15 -10.00 10.19
CA LEU A 5 -17.96 -10.12 9.34
C LEU A 5 -17.04 -11.24 9.82
N HIS A 6 -16.79 -11.33 11.13
CA HIS A 6 -16.02 -12.45 11.72
C HIS A 6 -16.64 -13.81 11.41
N ASP A 7 -17.94 -13.96 11.61
CA ASP A 7 -18.66 -15.22 11.36
C ASP A 7 -18.62 -15.59 9.87
N MET A 8 -18.66 -14.61 8.97
CA MET A 8 -18.63 -14.82 7.53
C MET A 8 -17.25 -15.24 7.00
N ILE A 9 -16.17 -14.68 7.52
CA ILE A 9 -14.82 -15.05 7.08
C ILE A 9 -14.32 -16.33 7.73
N ARG A 10 -14.91 -16.77 8.86
CA ARG A 10 -14.49 -17.95 9.61
C ARG A 10 -14.29 -19.21 8.75
N PRO A 11 -15.19 -19.55 7.80
CA PRO A 11 -15.00 -20.73 6.95
C PRO A 11 -13.83 -20.62 5.96
N SER A 12 -13.31 -19.41 5.73
CA SER A 12 -12.18 -19.15 4.84
C SER A 12 -10.83 -19.03 5.56
N LEU A 13 -10.82 -19.18 6.88
CA LEU A 13 -9.59 -19.10 7.66
C LEU A 13 -8.75 -20.36 7.47
N VAL A 14 -7.47 -20.15 7.20
CA VAL A 14 -6.43 -21.18 7.13
C VAL A 14 -5.26 -20.77 8.00
N THR A 15 -4.53 -21.75 8.53
CA THR A 15 -3.34 -21.46 9.32
C THR A 15 -2.29 -20.77 8.48
N PHE A 16 -1.81 -19.62 8.96
CA PHE A 16 -0.81 -18.83 8.28
C PHE A 16 0.54 -19.55 8.29
N ARG A 17 1.20 -19.56 7.12
CA ARG A 17 2.49 -20.20 6.89
C ARG A 17 3.44 -19.23 6.22
N ARG A 18 4.70 -19.29 6.63
CA ARG A 18 5.86 -18.69 5.96
C ARG A 18 6.89 -19.78 5.76
N GLY A 19 7.12 -20.19 4.52
CA GLY A 19 7.82 -21.40 4.15
C GLY A 19 7.23 -22.63 4.82
N ASP A 20 8.10 -23.47 5.36
CA ASP A 20 7.72 -24.68 6.10
C ASP A 20 7.27 -24.40 7.56
N THR A 21 7.30 -23.13 8.00
CA THR A 21 6.97 -22.77 9.37
C THR A 21 5.47 -22.49 9.50
N ILE A 22 4.82 -23.26 10.38
CA ILE A 22 3.43 -23.05 10.78
C ILE A 22 3.40 -22.01 11.90
N SER A 23 2.60 -20.95 11.73
CA SER A 23 2.41 -19.92 12.75
C SER A 23 1.22 -20.24 13.66
N ASN A 24 1.15 -19.56 14.81
CA ASN A 24 0.00 -19.62 15.72
C ASN A 24 -1.08 -18.58 15.35
N HIS A 25 -1.26 -18.33 14.05
CA HIS A 25 -2.19 -17.36 13.50
C HIS A 25 -2.94 -17.96 12.32
N ASP A 26 -4.19 -17.57 12.14
CA ASP A 26 -4.99 -17.92 10.98
C ASP A 26 -5.21 -16.68 10.12
N VAL A 27 -5.22 -16.85 8.80
CA VAL A 27 -5.50 -15.80 7.82
C VAL A 27 -6.60 -16.25 6.88
N VAL A 28 -7.26 -15.28 6.25
CA VAL A 28 -8.20 -15.55 5.16
C VAL A 28 -7.47 -16.17 3.97
N ASN A 29 -8.12 -17.15 3.33
CA ASN A 29 -7.76 -17.62 2.01
C ASN A 29 -8.94 -17.43 1.06
N CYS A 30 -8.79 -16.50 0.12
CA CYS A 30 -9.83 -16.17 -0.85
C CYS A 30 -10.03 -17.22 -1.97
N SER A 31 -9.22 -18.28 -2.04
CA SER A 31 -9.23 -19.21 -3.19
C SER A 31 -10.54 -19.99 -3.34
N ASP A 32 -11.14 -20.42 -2.23
CA ASP A 32 -12.30 -21.33 -2.24
C ASP A 32 -13.52 -20.80 -1.46
N SER A 33 -13.44 -19.55 -0.97
CA SER A 33 -14.50 -18.96 -0.16
C SER A 33 -15.62 -18.41 -1.04
N ARG A 34 -16.71 -19.17 -1.18
CA ARG A 34 -17.92 -18.73 -1.90
C ARG A 34 -18.48 -17.40 -1.39
N ALA A 35 -18.41 -17.14 -0.09
CA ALA A 35 -18.90 -15.90 0.49
C ALA A 35 -18.06 -14.69 0.06
N LEU A 36 -16.74 -14.85 -0.04
CA LEU A 36 -15.84 -13.78 -0.47
C LEU A 36 -15.90 -13.61 -1.99
N ILE A 37 -15.88 -14.70 -2.76
CA ILE A 37 -15.93 -14.67 -4.23
C ILE A 37 -17.22 -13.98 -4.73
N ASN A 38 -18.35 -14.21 -4.06
CA ASN A 38 -19.63 -13.61 -4.43
C ASN A 38 -19.90 -12.27 -3.72
N HIS A 39 -18.89 -11.64 -3.11
CA HIS A 39 -19.00 -10.35 -2.42
C HIS A 39 -20.12 -10.31 -1.36
N CYS A 40 -20.43 -11.42 -0.68
CA CYS A 40 -21.49 -11.47 0.32
C CYS A 40 -21.20 -10.59 1.56
N TYR A 41 -19.95 -10.15 1.73
CA TYR A 41 -19.56 -9.20 2.77
C TYR A 41 -19.99 -7.77 2.46
N TRP A 42 -20.20 -7.44 1.19
CA TRP A 42 -20.39 -6.07 0.72
C TRP A 42 -21.59 -5.37 1.38
N PRO A 43 -22.79 -5.98 1.50
CA PRO A 43 -23.91 -5.33 2.19
C PRO A 43 -23.60 -4.99 3.65
N ILE A 44 -22.91 -5.88 4.37
CA ILE A 44 -22.58 -5.69 5.79
C ILE A 44 -21.51 -4.60 5.96
N VAL A 45 -20.53 -4.56 5.05
CA VAL A 45 -19.51 -3.51 5.03
C VAL A 45 -20.11 -2.16 4.68
N SER A 46 -20.99 -2.11 3.68
CA SER A 46 -21.70 -0.89 3.28
C SER A 46 -22.55 -0.34 4.43
N ASP A 47 -23.35 -1.19 5.07
CA ASP A 47 -24.12 -0.80 6.26
C ASP A 47 -23.22 -0.33 7.40
N PHE A 48 -22.06 -0.97 7.60
CA PHE A 48 -21.11 -0.56 8.62
C PHE A 48 -20.54 0.84 8.35
N ILE A 49 -20.14 1.13 7.10
CA ILE A 49 -19.67 2.45 6.67
C ILE A 49 -20.78 3.50 6.85
N ASN A 50 -22.02 3.16 6.47
CA ASN A 50 -23.16 4.05 6.63
C ASN A 50 -23.40 4.39 8.12
N ILE A 51 -23.29 3.41 9.01
CA ILE A 51 -23.39 3.64 10.45
C ILE A 51 -22.24 4.53 10.97
N LEU A 52 -21.02 4.30 10.50
CA LEU A 52 -19.84 5.10 10.88
C LEU A 52 -19.94 6.55 10.38
N SER A 53 -20.75 6.85 9.37
CA SER A 53 -21.02 8.24 8.95
C SER A 53 -21.70 9.08 10.04
N HIS A 54 -22.38 8.44 11.00
CA HIS A 54 -22.99 9.12 12.14
C HIS A 54 -21.96 9.39 13.24
N LYS A 55 -21.64 10.68 13.43
CA LYS A 55 -20.64 11.19 14.40
C LYS A 55 -20.72 10.52 15.78
N THR A 56 -21.92 10.43 16.36
CA THR A 56 -22.12 9.86 17.70
C THR A 56 -21.74 8.37 17.75
N ILE A 57 -22.10 7.61 16.71
CA ILE A 57 -21.82 6.18 16.65
C ILE A 57 -20.33 5.94 16.39
N ALA A 58 -19.72 6.68 15.46
CA ALA A 58 -18.29 6.60 15.21
C ALA A 58 -17.46 6.95 16.45
N LYS A 59 -17.84 8.01 17.18
CA LYS A 59 -17.21 8.37 18.45
C LYS A 59 -17.35 7.25 19.48
N MET A 60 -18.56 6.72 19.67
CA MET A 60 -18.81 5.60 20.58
C MET A 60 -17.95 4.38 20.22
N PHE A 61 -17.83 4.06 18.93
CA PHE A 61 -16.99 2.97 18.44
C PHE A 61 -15.53 3.18 18.81
N MET A 62 -14.97 4.34 18.44
CA MET A 62 -13.55 4.68 18.64
C MET A 62 -13.20 5.04 20.09
N GLN A 63 -14.19 5.11 20.99
CA GLN A 63 -13.98 5.26 22.44
C GLN A 63 -14.18 3.95 23.20
N ASN A 64 -14.59 2.87 22.51
CA ASN A 64 -14.81 1.56 23.12
C ASN A 64 -13.67 0.60 22.73
N PRO A 65 -12.77 0.24 23.67
CA PRO A 65 -11.63 -0.64 23.38
C PRO A 65 -12.03 -2.01 22.84
N ASP A 66 -13.17 -2.58 23.29
CA ASP A 66 -13.62 -3.90 22.82
C ASP A 66 -14.09 -3.88 21.36
N LEU A 67 -14.69 -2.77 20.92
CA LEU A 67 -15.09 -2.60 19.52
C LEU A 67 -13.87 -2.42 18.61
N ILE A 68 -12.90 -1.62 19.04
CA ILE A 68 -11.62 -1.45 18.34
C ILE A 68 -10.91 -2.79 18.25
N LYS A 69 -10.81 -3.53 19.35
CA LYS A 69 -10.16 -4.86 19.37
C LYS A 69 -10.86 -5.85 18.45
N GLN A 70 -12.19 -5.86 18.41
CA GLN A 70 -12.95 -6.70 17.47
C GLN A 70 -12.69 -6.30 16.01
N TRP A 71 -12.64 -5.01 15.71
CA TRP A 71 -12.30 -4.51 14.37
C TRP A 71 -10.89 -4.91 13.97
N MET A 72 -9.91 -4.61 14.81
CA MET A 72 -8.51 -4.93 14.52
C MET A 72 -8.30 -6.44 14.41
N LYS A 73 -9.04 -7.26 15.15
CA LYS A 73 -8.99 -8.72 14.97
C LYS A 73 -9.55 -9.17 13.62
N PHE A 74 -10.54 -8.47 13.06
CA PHE A 74 -11.02 -8.74 11.70
C PHE A 74 -9.93 -8.40 10.67
N VAL A 75 -9.32 -7.21 10.79
CA VAL A 75 -8.21 -6.78 9.91
C VAL A 75 -6.97 -7.68 10.05
N GLU A 76 -6.71 -8.21 11.26
CA GLU A 76 -5.65 -9.19 11.56
C GLU A 76 -5.81 -10.49 10.74
N TYR A 77 -7.04 -10.93 10.45
CA TYR A 77 -7.28 -12.10 9.60
C TYR A 77 -6.99 -11.84 8.12
N LEU A 78 -7.07 -10.58 7.68
CA LEU A 78 -6.73 -10.18 6.30
C LEU A 78 -5.23 -9.91 6.14
N THR A 79 -4.51 -9.71 7.26
CA THR A 79 -3.06 -9.42 7.26
C THR A 79 -2.26 -10.70 7.04
N GLY A 80 -1.60 -10.77 5.88
CA GLY A 80 -0.87 -11.94 5.43
C GLY A 80 -1.69 -12.93 4.61
N MET A 81 -2.90 -12.57 4.16
CA MET A 81 -3.71 -13.47 3.34
C MET A 81 -3.05 -13.80 1.99
N ASN A 82 -3.43 -14.94 1.41
CA ASN A 82 -3.10 -15.34 0.03
C ASN A 82 -1.61 -15.19 -0.35
N VAL A 83 -0.70 -15.67 0.50
CA VAL A 83 0.76 -15.69 0.22
C VAL A 83 1.06 -16.41 -1.10
N ASN A 84 1.87 -15.77 -1.95
CA ASN A 84 2.40 -16.35 -3.18
C ASN A 84 3.76 -16.98 -2.91
N SER A 85 4.04 -18.14 -3.49
CA SER A 85 5.38 -18.76 -3.48
C SER A 85 5.93 -18.91 -4.89
N ARG A 86 7.19 -18.54 -5.09
CA ARG A 86 7.90 -18.53 -6.37
C ARG A 86 8.09 -19.96 -6.89
N LYS A 87 7.73 -20.18 -8.15
CA LYS A 87 7.89 -21.47 -8.82
C LYS A 87 9.25 -21.53 -9.52
N LEU A 88 10.05 -22.55 -9.21
CA LEU A 88 11.41 -22.70 -9.73
C LEU A 88 11.53 -23.73 -10.86
N LEU A 89 10.79 -24.84 -10.77
CA LEU A 89 10.96 -25.99 -11.66
C LEU A 89 9.85 -26.05 -12.71
N THR A 90 8.59 -26.11 -12.27
CA THR A 90 7.43 -26.27 -13.15
C THR A 90 6.72 -24.94 -13.39
N HIS A 91 6.26 -24.73 -14.62
CA HIS A 91 5.37 -23.62 -14.95
C HIS A 91 3.96 -23.93 -14.45
N VAL A 92 3.23 -22.92 -13.99
CA VAL A 92 1.83 -23.07 -13.58
C VAL A 92 0.95 -23.25 -14.82
N GLU A 93 0.30 -24.41 -14.95
CA GLU A 93 -0.62 -24.69 -16.07
C GLU A 93 -1.98 -23.98 -15.92
N PHE A 94 -2.44 -23.79 -14.67
CA PHE A 94 -3.68 -23.10 -14.34
C PHE A 94 -3.44 -21.96 -13.34
N GLU A 95 -3.65 -20.72 -13.79
CA GLU A 95 -3.42 -19.55 -12.95
C GLU A 95 -4.46 -19.46 -11.81
N PRO A 96 -4.04 -19.40 -10.53
CA PRO A 96 -4.95 -19.18 -9.43
C PRO A 96 -5.61 -17.81 -9.56
N LYS A 97 -6.94 -17.77 -9.44
CA LYS A 97 -7.75 -16.55 -9.56
C LYS A 97 -8.03 -15.87 -8.21
N SER A 98 -7.44 -16.37 -7.13
CA SER A 98 -7.69 -15.90 -5.77
C SER A 98 -7.40 -14.41 -5.58
N TYR A 99 -6.44 -13.85 -6.33
CA TYR A 99 -6.12 -12.42 -6.28
C TYR A 99 -7.26 -11.51 -6.77
N TYR A 100 -8.11 -11.98 -7.70
CA TYR A 100 -9.31 -11.24 -8.14
C TYR A 100 -10.31 -11.06 -7.01
N THR A 101 -10.23 -11.88 -5.96
CA THR A 101 -11.05 -11.75 -4.76
C THR A 101 -10.29 -11.07 -3.63
N ALA A 102 -9.00 -11.41 -3.44
CA ALA A 102 -8.21 -10.89 -2.33
C ALA A 102 -8.02 -9.36 -2.35
N PHE A 103 -7.70 -8.77 -3.51
CA PHE A 103 -7.56 -7.31 -3.63
C PHE A 103 -8.88 -6.57 -3.36
N PRO A 104 -10.02 -6.93 -3.96
CA PRO A 104 -11.30 -6.33 -3.61
C PRO A 104 -11.70 -6.55 -2.15
N VAL A 105 -11.46 -7.73 -1.56
CA VAL A 105 -11.76 -7.97 -0.14
C VAL A 105 -10.97 -7.02 0.75
N GLU A 106 -9.68 -6.83 0.52
CA GLU A 106 -8.91 -5.85 1.31
C GLU A 106 -9.39 -4.42 1.08
N LEU A 107 -9.61 -4.03 -0.18
CA LEU A 107 -10.02 -2.67 -0.51
C LEU A 107 -11.39 -2.36 0.10
N GLU A 108 -12.38 -3.21 -0.14
CA GLU A 108 -13.75 -2.99 0.25
C GLU A 108 -13.96 -3.26 1.74
N ALA A 109 -13.50 -4.40 2.26
CA ALA A 109 -13.81 -4.82 3.63
C ALA A 109 -12.86 -4.27 4.69
N ALA A 110 -11.65 -3.82 4.33
CA ALA A 110 -10.71 -3.20 5.27
C ALA A 110 -10.45 -1.72 4.96
N SER A 111 -10.10 -1.37 3.72
CA SER A 111 -9.68 -0.01 3.39
C SER A 111 -10.83 1.00 3.36
N SER A 112 -11.99 0.64 2.80
CA SER A 112 -13.15 1.55 2.79
C SER A 112 -13.65 1.90 4.21
N PRO A 113 -13.77 0.93 5.16
CA PRO A 113 -14.02 1.26 6.57
C PRO A 113 -12.90 2.07 7.22
N LEU A 114 -11.62 1.81 6.91
CA LEU A 114 -10.51 2.64 7.38
C LEU A 114 -10.73 4.11 7.02
N TRP A 115 -10.98 4.42 5.75
CA TRP A 115 -11.22 5.79 5.31
C TRP A 115 -12.50 6.39 5.92
N SER A 116 -13.52 5.57 6.18
CA SER A 116 -14.70 5.99 6.95
C SER A 116 -14.34 6.43 8.37
N PHE A 117 -13.48 5.68 9.07
CA PHE A 117 -12.96 6.08 10.38
C PHE A 117 -12.11 7.34 10.32
N ILE A 118 -11.20 7.45 9.34
CA ILE A 118 -10.38 8.65 9.13
C ILE A 118 -11.26 9.89 8.96
N ASN A 119 -12.23 9.82 8.05
CA ASN A 119 -13.20 10.91 7.84
C ASN A 119 -14.00 11.21 9.10
N ALA A 120 -14.46 10.19 9.83
CA ALA A 120 -15.18 10.38 11.08
C ALA A 120 -14.32 11.11 12.13
N CYS A 121 -13.03 10.76 12.26
CA CYS A 121 -12.09 11.47 13.13
C CYS A 121 -11.97 12.95 12.73
N THR A 122 -11.68 13.25 11.46
CA THR A 122 -11.57 14.62 10.93
C THR A 122 -12.82 15.45 11.24
N VAL A 123 -14.01 14.86 11.03
CA VAL A 123 -15.30 15.51 11.26
C VAL A 123 -15.62 15.68 12.75
N LEU A 124 -15.19 14.75 13.60
CA LEU A 124 -15.35 14.79 15.06
C LEU A 124 -14.37 15.76 15.73
N LYS A 125 -13.21 16.01 15.12
CA LYS A 125 -12.08 16.75 15.70
C LYS A 125 -11.73 16.25 17.11
N ASN A 126 -11.74 14.93 17.30
CA ASN A 126 -11.49 14.29 18.59
C ASN A 126 -10.14 13.55 18.59
N VAL A 127 -9.14 14.15 19.24
CA VAL A 127 -7.78 13.59 19.38
C VAL A 127 -7.80 12.19 20.01
N GLN A 128 -8.65 11.97 21.02
CA GLN A 128 -8.73 10.67 21.72
C GLN A 128 -9.16 9.54 20.78
N CYS A 129 -10.08 9.81 19.84
CA CYS A 129 -10.49 8.80 18.86
C CYS A 129 -9.31 8.37 17.98
N VAL A 130 -8.48 9.32 17.52
CA VAL A 130 -7.28 9.02 16.73
C VAL A 130 -6.28 8.21 17.55
N GLN A 131 -5.96 8.66 18.77
CA GLN A 131 -5.04 7.96 19.66
C GLN A 131 -5.51 6.53 20.00
N ASN A 132 -6.80 6.34 20.24
CA ASN A 132 -7.36 5.00 20.51
C ASN A 132 -7.25 4.08 19.30
N MET A 133 -7.48 4.58 18.08
CA MET A 133 -7.33 3.78 16.87
C MET A 133 -5.86 3.41 16.61
N ILE A 134 -4.92 4.34 16.85
CA ILE A 134 -3.48 4.07 16.79
C ILE A 134 -3.10 2.99 17.81
N SER A 135 -3.50 3.13 19.07
CA SER A 135 -3.25 2.13 20.12
C SER A 135 -3.80 0.75 19.71
N GLY A 136 -5.02 0.71 19.17
CA GLY A 136 -5.63 -0.52 18.66
C GLY A 136 -4.84 -1.17 17.52
N CYS A 137 -4.32 -0.38 16.58
CA CYS A 137 -3.46 -0.87 15.51
C CYS A 137 -2.14 -1.44 16.06
N VAL A 138 -1.48 -0.72 16.96
CA VAL A 138 -0.21 -1.14 17.59
C VAL A 138 -0.39 -2.44 18.36
N GLU A 139 -1.39 -2.52 19.24
CA GLU A 139 -1.69 -3.74 20.00
C GLU A 139 -2.00 -4.95 19.10
N ALA A 140 -2.67 -4.71 17.97
CA ALA A 140 -2.99 -5.76 17.01
C ALA A 140 -1.75 -6.25 16.25
N LEU A 141 -0.89 -5.33 15.82
CA LEU A 141 0.37 -5.65 15.15
C LEU A 141 1.33 -6.39 16.09
N GLU A 142 1.49 -5.94 17.33
CA GLU A 142 2.30 -6.65 18.33
C GLU A 142 1.78 -8.07 18.58
N ARG A 143 0.46 -8.23 18.69
CA ARG A 143 -0.17 -9.55 18.83
C ARG A 143 0.03 -10.41 17.58
N TRP A 144 -0.01 -9.82 16.39
CA TRP A 144 0.21 -10.54 15.14
C TRP A 144 1.64 -11.03 15.02
N TYR A 145 2.64 -10.16 15.22
CA TYR A 145 4.06 -10.54 15.20
C TYR A 145 4.43 -11.58 16.26
N LYS A 146 3.82 -11.52 17.46
CA LYS A 146 4.02 -12.57 18.49
C LYS A 146 3.55 -13.95 18.04
N LYS A 147 2.61 -14.05 17.10
CA LYS A 147 2.11 -15.32 16.57
C LYS A 147 2.83 -15.75 15.29
N VAL A 148 3.32 -14.78 14.54
CA VAL A 148 4.06 -14.92 13.28
C VAL A 148 5.55 -14.73 13.58
N ASP A 149 6.14 -15.71 14.26
CA ASP A 149 7.51 -15.64 14.77
C ASP A 149 8.61 -15.82 13.68
N SER A 150 8.21 -16.09 12.43
CA SER A 150 9.13 -16.27 11.32
C SER A 150 9.26 -15.01 10.45
N LYS A 151 10.51 -14.64 10.14
CA LYS A 151 10.82 -13.58 9.18
C LYS A 151 10.28 -13.91 7.78
N PRO A 152 9.97 -12.90 6.95
CA PRO A 152 9.61 -13.12 5.55
C PRO A 152 10.67 -13.94 4.81
N GLN A 153 10.24 -14.95 4.06
CA GLN A 153 11.15 -15.82 3.31
C GLN A 153 11.28 -15.37 1.86
N ARG A 154 12.50 -15.44 1.31
CA ARG A 154 12.73 -15.15 -0.11
C ARG A 154 11.96 -16.09 -1.00
N GLY A 155 11.41 -15.53 -2.07
CA GLY A 155 10.54 -16.28 -2.98
C GLY A 155 9.14 -16.52 -2.42
N GLU A 156 8.75 -15.87 -1.32
CA GLU A 156 7.37 -15.77 -0.90
C GLU A 156 6.93 -14.30 -0.86
N VAL A 157 5.67 -13.98 -1.15
CA VAL A 157 5.17 -12.60 -0.99
C VAL A 157 3.65 -12.59 -0.81
N THR A 158 3.18 -11.80 0.15
CA THR A 158 1.79 -11.34 0.22
C THR A 158 1.79 -9.83 -0.01
N PHE A 159 0.82 -9.34 -0.76
CA PHE A 159 0.60 -7.91 -0.96
C PHE A 159 -0.38 -7.33 0.07
N HIS A 160 -0.85 -8.15 1.02
CA HIS A 160 -1.98 -7.84 1.89
C HIS A 160 -1.52 -7.57 3.33
N LEU A 161 -1.23 -6.31 3.65
CA LEU A 161 -0.82 -5.83 4.97
C LEU A 161 -1.76 -4.74 5.52
N PRO A 162 -3.09 -4.98 5.59
CA PRO A 162 -4.03 -3.94 5.98
C PRO A 162 -3.84 -3.44 7.42
N LEU A 163 -3.34 -4.24 8.38
CA LEU A 163 -3.02 -3.74 9.72
C LEU A 163 -1.93 -2.66 9.69
N HIS A 164 -0.86 -2.87 8.92
CA HIS A 164 0.22 -1.91 8.71
C HIS A 164 -0.33 -0.61 8.11
N ARG A 165 -1.19 -0.75 7.10
CA ARG A 165 -1.81 0.38 6.39
C ARG A 165 -2.80 1.16 7.26
N HIS A 166 -3.52 0.48 8.16
CA HIS A 166 -4.33 1.15 9.17
C HIS A 166 -3.47 2.00 10.11
N LEU A 167 -2.36 1.46 10.61
CA LEU A 167 -1.44 2.23 11.45
C LEU A 167 -0.90 3.45 10.70
N ALA A 168 -0.42 3.26 9.48
CA ALA A 168 0.08 4.32 8.61
C ALA A 168 -0.94 5.45 8.41
N ALA A 169 -2.19 5.11 8.05
CA ALA A 169 -3.24 6.09 7.82
C ALA A 169 -3.57 6.90 9.07
N PHE A 170 -3.66 6.27 10.25
CA PHE A 170 -3.93 6.98 11.49
C PHE A 170 -2.74 7.81 11.98
N ILE A 171 -1.49 7.37 11.78
CA ILE A 171 -0.29 8.19 12.05
C ILE A 171 -0.28 9.42 11.14
N SER A 172 -0.53 9.24 9.83
CA SER A 172 -0.63 10.34 8.87
C SER A 172 -1.70 11.33 9.31
N LEU A 173 -2.89 10.86 9.73
CA LEU A 173 -3.96 11.71 10.22
C LEU A 173 -3.57 12.48 11.49
N ALA A 174 -2.96 11.80 12.45
CA ALA A 174 -2.54 12.38 13.73
C ALA A 174 -1.59 13.56 13.54
N VAL A 175 -0.59 13.40 12.66
CA VAL A 175 0.40 14.45 12.40
C VAL A 175 -0.17 15.56 11.53
N SER A 176 -0.88 15.23 10.45
CA SER A 176 -1.30 16.22 9.44
C SER A 176 -2.53 17.04 9.81
N GLN A 177 -3.45 16.51 10.63
CA GLN A 177 -4.73 17.18 10.92
C GLN A 177 -5.00 17.40 12.40
N PHE A 178 -4.23 16.76 13.29
CA PHE A 178 -4.42 16.87 14.74
C PHE A 178 -3.19 17.45 15.47
N ASP A 179 -2.14 17.81 14.72
CA ASP A 179 -0.90 18.40 15.24
C ASP A 179 -0.26 17.57 16.36
N ILE A 180 -0.48 16.25 16.35
CA ILE A 180 0.14 15.35 17.32
C ILE A 180 1.58 15.10 16.87
N PRO A 181 2.60 15.36 17.71
CA PRO A 181 3.99 15.07 17.36
C PRO A 181 4.16 13.59 17.00
N LEU A 182 4.90 13.32 15.93
CA LEU A 182 5.07 11.97 15.40
C LEU A 182 5.65 11.02 16.45
N GLU A 183 6.55 11.51 17.30
CA GLU A 183 7.19 10.76 18.40
C GLU A 183 6.18 10.21 19.43
N GLN A 184 4.98 10.78 19.50
CA GLN A 184 3.94 10.34 20.44
C GLN A 184 3.02 9.26 19.88
N VAL A 185 3.06 9.01 18.57
CA VAL A 185 2.14 8.09 17.87
C VAL A 185 2.85 6.92 17.17
N VAL A 186 4.17 6.96 17.11
CA VAL A 186 4.99 5.91 16.54
C VAL A 186 5.15 4.75 17.54
N PRO A 187 5.05 3.48 17.09
CA PRO A 187 5.23 2.32 17.96
C PRO A 187 6.69 2.12 18.39
N SER A 188 6.94 1.09 19.20
CA SER A 188 8.29 0.72 19.62
C SER A 188 9.21 0.41 18.43
N ASN A 189 10.52 0.64 18.61
CA ASN A 189 11.52 0.35 17.58
C ASN A 189 11.56 -1.13 17.16
N ASP A 190 11.26 -2.05 18.08
CA ASP A 190 11.17 -3.48 17.77
C ASP A 190 10.00 -3.76 16.81
N LEU A 191 8.85 -3.13 17.06
CA LEU A 191 7.70 -3.26 16.18
C LEU A 191 7.96 -2.61 14.81
N LEU A 192 8.58 -1.42 14.80
CA LEU A 192 8.99 -0.76 13.55
C LEU A 192 9.95 -1.62 12.72
N ARG A 193 10.89 -2.31 13.36
CA ARG A 193 11.82 -3.21 12.65
C ARG A 193 11.06 -4.33 11.93
N SER A 194 10.12 -4.97 12.62
CA SER A 194 9.30 -6.04 12.03
C SER A 194 8.40 -5.53 10.89
N ILE A 195 7.79 -4.34 11.07
CA ILE A 195 7.04 -3.64 10.02
C ILE A 195 7.93 -3.38 8.80
N CYS A 196 9.11 -2.81 9.03
CA CYS A 196 10.08 -2.46 8.00
C CYS A 196 10.51 -3.70 7.18
N GLU A 197 10.77 -4.83 7.84
CA GLU A 197 11.09 -6.10 7.20
C GLU A 197 9.99 -6.55 6.23
N ASP A 198 8.72 -6.56 6.66
CA ASP A 198 7.58 -6.97 5.81
C ASP A 198 7.39 -6.03 4.61
N LEU A 199 7.51 -4.71 4.81
CA LEU A 199 7.33 -3.72 3.76
C LEU A 199 8.45 -3.78 2.71
N PHE A 200 9.72 -3.92 3.14
CA PHE A 200 10.82 -4.13 2.21
C PHE A 200 10.71 -5.44 1.45
N HIS A 201 10.16 -6.47 2.08
CA HIS A 201 9.94 -7.75 1.43
C HIS A 201 8.97 -7.66 0.24
N ILE A 202 7.90 -6.85 0.38
CA ILE A 202 6.99 -6.53 -0.75
C ILE A 202 7.75 -5.79 -1.85
N GLN A 203 8.51 -4.76 -1.51
CA GLN A 203 9.25 -3.96 -2.51
C GLN A 203 10.32 -4.80 -3.25
N ALA A 204 11.04 -5.65 -2.52
CA ALA A 204 11.98 -6.59 -3.09
C ALA A 204 11.29 -7.58 -4.04
N ALA A 205 10.17 -8.17 -3.63
CA ALA A 205 9.40 -9.09 -4.46
C ALA A 205 8.88 -8.42 -5.75
N ILE A 206 8.42 -7.16 -5.68
CA ILE A 206 8.02 -6.39 -6.87
C ILE A 206 9.19 -6.29 -7.86
N CYS A 207 10.39 -5.96 -7.37
CA CYS A 207 11.60 -5.88 -8.19
C CYS A 207 11.96 -7.25 -8.78
N GLU A 208 11.86 -8.33 -8.00
CA GLU A 208 12.09 -9.68 -8.50
C GLU A 208 11.09 -10.06 -9.62
N ILE A 209 9.82 -9.71 -9.47
CA ILE A 209 8.76 -9.99 -10.44
C ILE A 209 9.00 -9.20 -11.74
N ARG A 210 9.37 -7.92 -11.63
CA ARG A 210 9.72 -7.06 -12.77
C ARG A 210 10.99 -7.55 -13.50
N ALA A 211 11.98 -8.03 -12.74
CA ALA A 211 13.19 -8.67 -13.27
C ALA A 211 12.95 -10.09 -13.85
N GLY A 212 11.70 -10.58 -13.88
CA GLY A 212 11.36 -11.87 -14.49
C GLY A 212 11.69 -13.10 -13.64
N ARG A 213 12.12 -12.94 -12.38
CA ARG A 213 12.46 -14.07 -11.49
C ARG A 213 11.26 -14.96 -11.14
N TRP A 214 10.06 -14.42 -11.30
CA TRP A 214 8.78 -15.09 -11.03
C TRP A 214 8.05 -15.55 -12.30
N VAL A 215 8.74 -15.62 -13.45
CA VAL A 215 8.10 -15.94 -14.76
C VAL A 215 7.29 -17.23 -14.76
N ARG A 216 7.68 -18.24 -13.97
CA ARG A 216 6.98 -19.54 -13.88
C ARG A 216 5.68 -19.48 -13.09
N ASN A 217 5.42 -18.40 -12.35
CA ASN A 217 4.17 -18.19 -11.61
C ASN A 217 2.99 -17.78 -12.51
N GLY A 218 3.24 -17.59 -13.82
CA GLY A 218 2.24 -17.12 -14.78
C GLY A 218 2.11 -15.59 -14.81
N SER A 219 1.21 -15.10 -15.65
CA SER A 219 0.94 -13.67 -15.81
C SER A 219 0.25 -13.06 -14.58
N GLN A 220 -0.48 -13.87 -13.82
CA GLN A 220 -1.20 -13.45 -12.61
C GLN A 220 -0.33 -12.72 -11.57
N ILE A 221 0.93 -13.11 -11.38
CA ILE A 221 1.79 -12.45 -10.38
C ILE A 221 2.13 -11.01 -10.79
N ARG A 222 2.23 -10.76 -12.10
CA ARG A 222 2.40 -9.40 -12.65
C ARG A 222 1.11 -8.59 -12.52
N SER A 223 -0.06 -9.23 -12.65
CA SER A 223 -1.36 -8.59 -12.38
C SER A 223 -1.50 -8.17 -10.93
N GLN A 224 -1.02 -8.97 -9.97
CA GLN A 224 -1.00 -8.58 -8.55
C GLN A 224 -0.11 -7.36 -8.29
N VAL A 225 1.10 -7.33 -8.89
CA VAL A 225 1.97 -6.14 -8.80
C VAL A 225 1.27 -4.92 -9.38
N ARG A 226 0.58 -5.07 -10.53
CA ARG A 226 -0.19 -3.97 -11.13
C ARG A 226 -1.26 -3.49 -10.15
N LEU A 227 -2.11 -4.36 -9.64
CA LEU A 227 -3.17 -3.98 -8.70
C LEU A 227 -2.61 -3.29 -7.45
N TYR A 228 -1.45 -3.70 -6.95
CA TYR A 228 -0.82 -3.08 -5.79
C TYR A 228 -0.33 -1.64 -6.05
N VAL A 229 0.22 -1.35 -7.23
CA VAL A 229 0.77 -0.04 -7.59
C VAL A 229 -0.19 0.85 -8.39
N GLU A 230 -1.31 0.29 -8.87
CA GLU A 230 -2.25 1.00 -9.74
C GLU A 230 -3.00 2.09 -8.97
N CYS A 231 -3.27 3.20 -9.65
CA CYS A 231 -3.80 4.43 -9.03
C CYS A 231 -5.12 4.25 -8.25
N HIS A 232 -5.94 3.26 -8.61
CA HIS A 232 -7.19 2.98 -7.91
C HIS A 232 -6.96 2.37 -6.51
N PHE A 233 -5.82 1.70 -6.32
CA PHE A 233 -5.48 0.99 -5.09
C PHE A 233 -4.32 1.66 -4.34
N CYS A 234 -3.45 2.41 -5.03
CA CYS A 234 -2.19 2.91 -4.47
C CYS A 234 -2.38 3.71 -3.17
N ASN A 235 -3.39 4.59 -3.12
CA ASN A 235 -3.72 5.38 -1.91
C ASN A 235 -4.04 4.49 -0.70
N SER A 236 -4.62 3.30 -0.93
CA SER A 236 -4.96 2.33 0.13
C SER A 236 -3.93 1.21 0.26
N MET A 237 -2.85 1.22 -0.52
CA MET A 237 -1.82 0.17 -0.56
C MET A 237 -0.42 0.78 -0.57
N GLN A 238 0.18 0.94 -1.75
CA GLN A 238 1.58 1.34 -1.88
C GLN A 238 1.89 2.69 -1.21
N ASP A 239 1.02 3.68 -1.29
CA ASP A 239 1.31 5.01 -0.75
C ASP A 239 1.41 4.98 0.79
N LEU A 240 0.55 4.21 1.45
CA LEU A 240 0.62 3.98 2.90
C LEU A 240 1.83 3.12 3.30
N ASP A 241 2.21 2.14 2.48
CA ASP A 241 3.41 1.32 2.71
C ASP A 241 4.68 2.18 2.58
N ILE A 242 4.76 3.07 1.58
CA ILE A 242 5.87 4.02 1.39
C ILE A 242 5.93 5.01 2.56
N PHE A 243 4.79 5.58 2.97
CA PHE A 243 4.74 6.46 4.14
C PHE A 243 5.23 5.75 5.40
N LEU A 244 4.80 4.50 5.64
CA LEU A 244 5.22 3.76 6.81
C LEU A 244 6.71 3.41 6.78
N LEU A 245 7.28 3.14 5.60
CA LEU A 245 8.73 3.00 5.42
C LEU A 245 9.47 4.31 5.72
N GLN A 246 8.92 5.47 5.36
CA GLN A 246 9.50 6.78 5.72
C GLN A 246 9.47 7.00 7.24
N VAL A 247 8.39 6.62 7.92
CA VAL A 247 8.32 6.62 9.39
C VAL A 247 9.38 5.67 9.97
N CYS A 248 9.51 4.45 9.44
CA CYS A 248 10.56 3.52 9.89
C CYS A 248 11.96 4.12 9.72
N ALA A 249 12.26 4.77 8.59
CA ALA A 249 13.54 5.41 8.30
C ALA A 249 13.90 6.54 9.29
N MET A 250 12.89 7.22 9.83
CA MET A 250 13.09 8.34 10.76
C MET A 250 13.43 7.87 12.18
N PHE A 251 12.92 6.72 12.61
CA PHE A 251 13.05 6.25 14.01
C PHE A 251 14.00 5.06 14.19
N LEU A 252 14.26 4.30 13.13
CA LEU A 252 15.24 3.22 13.18
C LEU A 252 16.66 3.76 13.00
N ASP A 253 17.63 3.06 13.58
CA ASP A 253 19.03 3.30 13.31
C ASP A 253 19.31 3.16 11.79
N PRO A 254 20.03 4.11 11.16
CA PRO A 254 20.27 4.09 9.73
C PRO A 254 20.98 2.81 9.23
N ASP A 255 21.92 2.27 10.01
CA ASP A 255 22.63 1.04 9.63
C ASP A 255 21.68 -0.15 9.67
N VAL A 256 20.79 -0.21 10.67
CA VAL A 256 19.73 -1.23 10.74
C VAL A 256 18.80 -1.11 9.53
N PHE A 257 18.29 0.09 9.24
CA PHE A 257 17.34 0.30 8.14
C PHE A 257 17.93 -0.08 6.77
N ILE A 258 19.14 0.39 6.48
CA ILE A 258 19.83 0.11 5.20
C ILE A 258 20.25 -1.37 5.12
N THR A 259 20.74 -1.96 6.21
CA THR A 259 21.08 -3.40 6.22
C THR A 259 19.85 -4.26 5.97
N THR A 260 18.72 -3.97 6.63
CA THR A 260 17.46 -4.69 6.38
C THR A 260 17.00 -4.54 4.93
N MET A 261 17.10 -3.34 4.34
CA MET A 261 16.80 -3.13 2.92
C MET A 261 17.67 -4.02 2.01
N ILE A 262 18.99 -4.00 2.21
CA ILE A 262 19.96 -4.78 1.41
C ILE A 262 19.69 -6.29 1.54
N GLU A 263 19.39 -6.77 2.75
CA GLU A 263 19.10 -8.17 3.02
C GLU A 263 17.80 -8.64 2.35
N SER A 264 16.74 -7.83 2.43
CA SER A 264 15.43 -8.08 1.80
C SER A 264 15.52 -8.13 0.28
N PHE A 265 16.28 -7.21 -0.34
CA PHE A 265 16.54 -7.21 -1.78
C PHE A 265 17.53 -8.30 -2.22
N GLY A 266 18.23 -8.89 -1.26
CA GLY A 266 19.20 -9.93 -1.49
C GLY A 266 20.46 -9.50 -2.19
N LEU A 267 20.92 -8.31 -1.83
CA LEU A 267 22.10 -7.66 -2.41
C LEU A 267 23.30 -7.65 -1.45
N LEU A 268 23.24 -8.36 -0.32
CA LEU A 268 24.33 -8.38 0.66
C LEU A 268 25.68 -8.77 0.06
N HIS A 269 25.70 -9.71 -0.90
CA HIS A 269 26.93 -10.11 -1.60
C HIS A 269 27.47 -9.03 -2.53
N TRP A 270 26.59 -8.18 -3.08
CA TRP A 270 26.96 -7.11 -4.01
C TRP A 270 27.77 -6.00 -3.31
N PHE A 271 27.55 -5.82 -2.00
CA PHE A 271 28.28 -4.85 -1.17
C PHE A 271 29.48 -5.46 -0.41
N LYS A 272 29.83 -6.73 -0.64
CA LYS A 272 31.04 -7.35 -0.08
C LYS A 272 32.23 -7.16 -1.03
N PHE A 273 33.14 -6.28 -0.66
CA PHE A 273 34.38 -6.03 -1.41
C PHE A 273 35.48 -7.04 -1.03
N GLY A 274 36.03 -7.75 -2.02
CA GLY A 274 37.12 -8.72 -1.81
C GLY A 274 37.16 -9.80 -2.89
N LEU A 275 38.19 -10.65 -2.88
CA LEU A 275 38.26 -11.82 -3.75
C LEU A 275 37.12 -12.80 -3.39
N PRO A 276 36.24 -13.18 -4.33
CA PRO A 276 35.23 -14.18 -4.05
C PRO A 276 35.91 -15.50 -3.72
N VAL A 277 35.72 -16.01 -2.49
CA VAL A 277 36.22 -17.32 -2.05
C VAL A 277 35.51 -18.46 -2.79
N VAL A 278 34.35 -18.17 -3.38
CA VAL A 278 33.53 -19.10 -4.18
C VAL A 278 33.13 -18.37 -5.46
N SER A 279 33.31 -19.02 -6.62
CA SER A 279 32.75 -18.56 -7.89
C SER A 279 31.27 -18.23 -7.70
N SER A 280 30.83 -17.06 -8.16
CA SER A 280 29.41 -16.68 -8.15
C SER A 280 28.56 -17.88 -8.57
N PRO A 281 27.53 -18.28 -7.81
CA PRO A 281 26.71 -19.43 -8.19
C PRO A 281 26.23 -19.25 -9.63
N PRO A 282 26.32 -20.27 -10.51
CA PRO A 282 25.98 -20.15 -11.94
C PRO A 282 24.49 -19.84 -12.22
N SER A 283 23.70 -19.52 -11.19
CA SER A 283 22.26 -19.32 -11.21
C SER A 283 21.81 -17.85 -11.16
N PHE A 284 22.72 -16.88 -11.03
CA PHE A 284 22.36 -15.46 -11.05
C PHE A 284 22.75 -14.84 -12.38
N ASP A 285 21.73 -14.55 -13.19
CA ASP A 285 21.89 -13.71 -14.37
C ASP A 285 22.24 -12.29 -13.90
N VAL A 286 23.45 -11.83 -14.25
CA VAL A 286 23.99 -10.50 -13.92
C VAL A 286 23.00 -9.40 -14.26
N SER A 287 22.24 -9.55 -15.36
CA SER A 287 21.23 -8.56 -15.75
C SER A 287 20.12 -8.43 -14.71
N THR A 288 19.65 -9.53 -14.14
CA THR A 288 18.62 -9.52 -13.09
C THR A 288 19.14 -8.96 -11.77
N GLU A 289 20.42 -9.11 -11.46
CA GLU A 289 21.02 -8.50 -10.26
C GLU A 289 21.10 -6.97 -10.39
N VAL A 290 21.52 -6.48 -11.56
CA VAL A 290 21.51 -5.03 -11.85
C VAL A 290 20.11 -4.46 -11.70
N SER A 291 19.07 -5.14 -12.20
CA SER A 291 17.68 -4.71 -12.01
C SER A 291 17.24 -4.68 -10.54
N MET A 292 17.76 -5.56 -9.68
CA MET A 292 17.47 -5.50 -8.24
C MET A 292 18.15 -4.31 -7.57
N VAL A 293 19.41 -4.01 -7.93
CA VAL A 293 20.14 -2.83 -7.44
C VAL A 293 19.42 -1.56 -7.87
N GLU A 294 19.04 -1.47 -9.14
CA GLU A 294 18.24 -0.36 -9.68
C GLU A 294 16.93 -0.20 -8.89
N GLY A 295 16.18 -1.28 -8.69
CA GLY A 295 14.95 -1.27 -7.92
C GLY A 295 15.12 -0.76 -6.49
N MET A 296 16.19 -1.18 -5.81
CA MET A 296 16.51 -0.72 -4.44
C MET A 296 16.84 0.78 -4.42
N LEU A 297 17.64 1.26 -5.38
CA LEU A 297 17.98 2.68 -5.50
C LEU A 297 16.75 3.52 -5.85
N MET A 298 15.86 3.01 -6.71
CA MET A 298 14.59 3.66 -7.04
C MET A 298 13.64 3.71 -5.83
N LEU A 299 13.65 2.70 -4.96
CA LEU A 299 12.93 2.77 -3.69
C LEU A 299 13.50 3.87 -2.79
N LEU A 300 14.83 3.96 -2.64
CA LEU A 300 15.46 5.05 -1.88
C LEU A 300 15.09 6.43 -2.44
N ILE A 301 15.12 6.60 -3.76
CA ILE A 301 14.69 7.85 -4.41
C ILE A 301 13.23 8.13 -4.09
N THR A 302 12.35 7.12 -4.17
CA THR A 302 10.93 7.25 -3.83
C THR A 302 10.74 7.67 -2.37
N LEU A 303 11.43 7.05 -1.43
CA LEU A 303 11.38 7.40 0.00
C LEU A 303 11.86 8.83 0.26
N LEU A 304 12.88 9.30 -0.47
CA LEU A 304 13.42 10.65 -0.31
C LEU A 304 12.59 11.72 -1.02
N SER A 305 11.84 11.36 -2.05
CA SER A 305 11.16 12.31 -2.94
C SER A 305 9.64 12.38 -2.74
N SER A 306 9.01 11.28 -2.32
CA SER A 306 7.57 11.26 -2.04
C SER A 306 7.25 12.12 -0.81
N ARG A 307 6.18 12.92 -0.93
CA ARG A 307 5.71 13.83 0.13
C ARG A 307 4.21 13.70 0.41
N LEU A 308 3.51 12.74 -0.22
CA LEU A 308 2.05 12.60 -0.18
C LEU A 308 1.48 12.64 1.25
N HIS A 309 2.12 11.94 2.19
CA HIS A 309 1.71 11.87 3.60
C HIS A 309 2.62 12.68 4.55
N LEU A 310 3.48 13.56 4.01
CA LEU A 310 4.47 14.34 4.77
C LEU A 310 4.10 15.83 4.84
N GLY A 311 2.84 16.13 5.13
CA GLY A 311 2.38 17.49 5.43
C GLY A 311 2.19 18.41 4.22
N LEU A 312 2.09 17.84 3.01
CA LEU A 312 1.60 18.62 1.86
C LEU A 312 0.16 19.07 2.11
N SER A 313 -0.14 20.30 1.71
CA SER A 313 -1.51 20.79 1.65
C SER A 313 -2.31 20.06 0.57
N GLU A 314 -3.65 20.04 0.69
CA GLU A 314 -4.54 19.49 -0.35
C GLU A 314 -4.26 20.14 -1.72
N GLN A 315 -3.90 21.42 -1.74
CA GLN A 315 -3.53 22.13 -2.96
C GLN A 315 -2.22 21.61 -3.57
N GLU A 316 -1.21 21.30 -2.76
CA GLU A 316 0.05 20.72 -3.25
C GLU A 316 -0.12 19.29 -3.74
N ILE A 317 -0.95 18.50 -3.05
CA ILE A 317 -1.31 17.13 -3.49
C ILE A 317 -2.03 17.22 -4.84
N LEU A 318 -3.07 18.05 -4.93
CA LEU A 318 -3.81 18.28 -6.18
C LEU A 318 -2.87 18.74 -7.30
N ARG A 319 -1.95 19.65 -7.01
CA ARG A 319 -0.94 20.11 -7.98
C ARG A 319 -0.08 18.94 -8.48
N GLN A 320 0.41 18.08 -7.59
CA GLN A 320 1.22 16.93 -7.96
C GLN A 320 0.43 15.93 -8.81
N GLU A 321 -0.82 15.64 -8.46
CA GLU A 321 -1.72 14.79 -9.26
C GLU A 321 -1.99 15.38 -10.64
N MET A 322 -2.18 16.70 -10.74
CA MET A 322 -2.40 17.37 -12.02
C MET A 322 -1.15 17.31 -12.90
N VAL A 323 0.04 17.55 -12.33
CA VAL A 323 1.31 17.36 -13.06
C VAL A 323 1.44 15.92 -13.53
N ALA A 324 1.12 14.94 -12.68
CA ALA A 324 1.13 13.52 -13.03
C ALA A 324 0.28 13.22 -14.25
N GLN A 325 -0.97 13.66 -14.21
CA GLN A 325 -1.92 13.36 -15.26
C GLN A 325 -1.55 14.05 -16.58
N LEU A 326 -0.99 15.25 -16.52
CA LEU A 326 -0.55 16.01 -17.69
C LEU A 326 0.76 15.45 -18.31
N CYS A 327 1.65 14.88 -17.50
CA CYS A 327 2.88 14.24 -17.97
C CYS A 327 2.61 12.90 -18.70
N MET A 328 1.51 12.21 -18.39
CA MET A 328 1.13 10.94 -19.02
C MET A 328 0.47 11.08 -20.40
N GLY A 329 0.21 12.31 -20.86
CA GLY A 329 -0.33 12.61 -22.19
C GLY A 329 -1.45 13.65 -22.17
N ASP A 330 -1.70 14.27 -23.32
CA ASP A 330 -2.72 15.32 -23.48
C ASP A 330 -4.10 14.83 -23.00
N LYS A 331 -4.71 15.56 -22.06
CA LYS A 331 -6.06 15.28 -21.57
C LYS A 331 -7.03 16.37 -21.99
N THR A 332 -8.24 15.94 -22.33
CA THR A 332 -9.41 16.83 -22.47
C THR A 332 -9.75 17.46 -21.13
N HIS A 333 -10.12 18.75 -21.14
CA HIS A 333 -10.51 19.62 -20.00
C HIS A 333 -11.46 19.03 -18.92
N ASN A 334 -12.09 17.87 -19.15
CA ASN A 334 -13.23 17.39 -18.37
C ASN A 334 -12.99 16.16 -17.46
N LYS A 335 -11.76 15.74 -17.16
CA LYS A 335 -11.54 14.70 -16.13
C LYS A 335 -10.26 14.92 -15.34
N PRO A 336 -10.39 15.30 -14.06
CA PRO A 336 -10.17 14.34 -12.99
C PRO A 336 -11.35 14.23 -12.02
N GLY A 337 -11.28 13.19 -11.18
CA GLY A 337 -12.35 12.67 -10.33
C GLY A 337 -13.00 13.67 -9.38
N GLN A 338 -14.17 13.27 -8.92
CA GLN A 338 -15.08 14.02 -8.07
C GLN A 338 -14.40 14.57 -6.80
N SER A 339 -14.81 15.79 -6.41
CA SER A 339 -14.69 16.44 -5.09
C SER A 339 -13.50 17.36 -4.75
N HIS A 340 -12.95 18.12 -5.70
CA HIS A 340 -12.21 19.34 -5.36
C HIS A 340 -13.05 20.60 -5.61
N ASN A 341 -12.89 21.63 -4.78
CA ASN A 341 -13.47 22.95 -5.00
C ASN A 341 -13.08 23.42 -6.41
N SER A 342 -14.08 23.61 -7.28
CA SER A 342 -13.86 23.88 -8.71
C SER A 342 -12.97 25.10 -8.97
N GLN A 343 -12.94 26.08 -8.05
CA GLN A 343 -12.10 27.27 -8.18
C GLN A 343 -10.60 27.00 -7.94
N GLU A 344 -10.25 26.15 -6.98
CA GLU A 344 -8.85 25.81 -6.68
C GLU A 344 -8.23 24.90 -7.76
N PHE A 345 -9.06 24.02 -8.32
CA PHE A 345 -8.71 23.18 -9.44
C PHE A 345 -8.38 24.00 -10.69
N GLU A 346 -9.27 24.91 -11.10
CA GLU A 346 -9.07 25.76 -12.29
C GLU A 346 -7.85 26.68 -12.13
N GLY A 347 -7.65 27.25 -10.93
CA GLY A 347 -6.46 28.04 -10.61
C GLY A 347 -5.17 27.25 -10.82
N THR A 348 -5.07 26.08 -10.19
CA THR A 348 -3.90 25.20 -10.28
C THR A 348 -3.67 24.70 -11.73
N LEU A 349 -4.74 24.45 -12.48
CA LEU A 349 -4.67 23.98 -13.86
C LEU A 349 -4.08 25.05 -14.79
N SER A 350 -4.56 26.30 -14.65
CA SER A 350 -4.07 27.44 -15.43
C SER A 350 -2.58 27.76 -15.18
N GLU A 351 -2.09 27.46 -13.97
CA GLU A 351 -0.68 27.60 -13.64
C GLU A 351 0.17 26.52 -14.32
N LEU A 352 -0.30 25.26 -14.32
CA LEU A 352 0.46 24.10 -14.77
C LEU A 352 0.41 23.84 -16.27
N ALA A 353 -0.69 24.23 -16.94
CA ALA A 353 -0.93 23.89 -18.33
C ALA A 353 -1.47 25.07 -19.15
N ASP A 354 -1.08 25.11 -20.41
CA ASP A 354 -1.61 26.02 -21.42
C ASP A 354 -2.84 25.40 -22.07
N TYR A 355 -3.97 26.11 -22.00
CA TYR A 355 -5.18 25.73 -22.71
C TYR A 355 -5.04 26.02 -24.20
N ARG A 356 -5.23 25.00 -25.05
CA ARG A 356 -5.48 25.20 -26.48
C ARG A 356 -6.93 24.88 -26.80
N GLY A 357 -7.63 25.91 -27.27
CA GLY A 357 -8.99 25.77 -27.79
C GLY A 357 -9.03 24.80 -28.97
N PRO A 358 -10.21 24.22 -29.24
CA PRO A 358 -10.39 23.29 -30.36
C PRO A 358 -9.99 23.98 -31.68
N SER A 359 -8.97 23.45 -32.36
CA SER A 359 -8.60 23.92 -33.69
C SER A 359 -9.60 23.40 -34.71
N LEU A 360 -10.30 24.30 -35.40
CA LEU A 360 -11.16 23.98 -36.54
C LEU A 360 -10.32 23.34 -37.65
N ARG A 361 -10.28 21.99 -37.71
CA ARG A 361 -9.92 21.25 -38.90
C ARG A 361 -11.18 20.56 -39.42
N VAL A 362 -11.40 20.72 -40.72
CA VAL A 362 -12.70 20.55 -41.40
C VAL A 362 -13.30 19.14 -41.31
N ASP A 363 -12.61 18.11 -40.81
CA ASP A 363 -13.13 16.73 -40.86
C ASP A 363 -13.00 15.89 -39.56
N GLN A 364 -12.72 16.47 -38.40
CA GLN A 364 -12.78 15.72 -37.12
C GLN A 364 -13.30 16.58 -35.97
N CYS A 365 -14.20 16.01 -35.16
CA CYS A 365 -14.73 16.60 -33.92
C CYS A 365 -13.55 17.05 -33.03
N SER A 366 -13.30 18.36 -33.01
CA SER A 366 -12.11 18.95 -32.42
C SER A 366 -12.34 19.10 -30.92
N LYS A 367 -11.52 18.45 -30.09
CA LYS A 367 -11.57 18.55 -28.63
C LYS A 367 -10.52 19.56 -28.15
N ALA A 368 -10.84 20.31 -27.09
CA ALA A 368 -9.88 21.18 -26.40
C ALA A 368 -8.81 20.32 -25.69
N SER A 369 -7.54 20.73 -25.77
CA SER A 369 -6.41 19.99 -25.20
C SER A 369 -5.56 20.91 -24.30
N MET A 370 -5.11 20.37 -23.17
CA MET A 370 -4.22 21.05 -22.22
C MET A 370 -2.78 20.58 -22.41
N PHE A 371 -1.83 21.51 -22.45
CA PHE A 371 -0.39 21.21 -22.61
C PHE A 371 0.40 21.62 -21.36
N PRO A 372 1.24 20.77 -20.76
CA PRO A 372 2.05 21.16 -19.61
C PRO A 372 3.07 22.24 -19.99
N LYS A 373 3.25 23.25 -19.13
CA LYS A 373 4.28 24.29 -19.34
C LYS A 373 5.68 23.68 -19.23
N ILE A 374 6.60 24.12 -20.09
CA ILE A 374 7.92 23.52 -20.38
C ILE A 374 8.79 23.23 -19.13
N LEU A 375 8.63 23.97 -18.04
CA LEU A 375 9.35 23.76 -16.77
C LEU A 375 8.85 22.56 -15.94
N CYS A 376 7.61 22.09 -16.14
CA CYS A 376 7.05 20.96 -15.40
C CYS A 376 7.56 19.60 -15.90
N GLY A 377 7.96 19.52 -17.17
CA GLY A 377 8.33 18.26 -17.83
C GLY A 377 9.71 17.71 -17.50
N ARG A 378 10.63 18.48 -16.90
CA ARG A 378 12.04 18.06 -16.72
C ARG A 378 12.44 17.65 -15.30
N MET A 379 11.71 18.05 -14.25
CA MET A 379 12.07 17.68 -12.86
C MET A 379 11.34 16.45 -12.31
N ASN A 380 10.26 15.98 -12.95
CA ASN A 380 9.43 14.90 -12.40
C ASN A 380 9.46 13.58 -13.18
N LEU A 381 10.22 13.46 -14.26
CA LEU A 381 10.33 12.19 -15.02
C LEU A 381 10.91 11.04 -14.17
N ILE A 382 11.74 11.33 -13.17
CA ILE A 382 12.29 10.31 -12.26
C ILE A 382 11.24 9.82 -11.24
N LEU A 383 10.31 10.69 -10.82
CA LEU A 383 9.16 10.32 -9.98
C LEU A 383 8.04 9.64 -10.77
N PHE A 384 7.87 9.97 -12.06
CA PHE A 384 6.80 9.41 -12.89
C PHE A 384 7.13 8.08 -13.54
N MET A 385 8.41 7.71 -13.70
CA MET A 385 8.77 6.34 -14.07
C MET A 385 8.55 5.33 -12.93
N CYS A 386 8.16 5.79 -11.73
CA CYS A 386 7.76 4.94 -10.61
C CYS A 386 6.27 4.57 -10.59
N TYR A 387 5.43 5.14 -11.48
CA TYR A 387 4.00 4.83 -11.60
C TYR A 387 3.68 3.98 -12.84
#